data_AF-A0A285RIM5-F1
#
_entry.id   AF-A0A285RIM5-F1
#
_cell.length_a   1.000
_cell.length_b   1.000
_cell.length_c   1.000
_cell.angle_alpha   90.00
_cell.angle_beta   90.00
_cell.angle_gamma   90.00
#
_symmetry.space_group_name_H-M   'P 1'
#
loop_
_entity.id
_entity.type
_entity.pdbx_description
1 polymer ?
#
loop_
_entity_poly.entity_id
_entity_poly.type
_entity_poly.pdbx_seq_one_letter_code
_entity_poly.pdbx_strand_id
1 'polypeptide(L)'
;MQQASVQENDYKRVNNLGGNDMFKKMKKHVKNEKGLTLIELLAVVVILGIISAIAVPAIGNIIQNSRDKAILSEGVNILSAAKLAYTDGKCDVSSPASGAATAECDSTDINGYLDGVELGGTDQPTATANLTAAGTWTLTYSRWTDIKGNDYKVSGAATEADITSKLNK
;
A
#
# COMPACT_ATOMS: atom_id res chain seq x y z
N MET A 1 -12.42 -46.65 -80.02
CA MET A 1 -11.36 -45.61 -80.09
C MET A 1 -12.04 -44.30 -79.75
N GLN A 2 -11.61 -43.41 -78.87
CA GLN A 2 -10.47 -43.31 -77.98
C GLN A 2 -10.93 -42.24 -76.96
N GLN A 3 -10.93 -42.60 -75.68
CA GLN A 3 -10.58 -41.80 -74.50
C GLN A 3 -10.61 -40.26 -74.61
N ALA A 4 -11.44 -39.59 -73.80
CA ALA A 4 -11.09 -38.35 -73.08
C ALA A 4 -12.32 -37.81 -72.33
N SER A 5 -12.37 -37.95 -71.00
CA SER A 5 -13.15 -37.05 -70.13
C SER A 5 -13.02 -37.34 -68.62
N VAL A 6 -12.35 -38.41 -68.20
CA VAL A 6 -12.34 -38.85 -66.78
C VAL A 6 -11.22 -38.20 -65.93
N GLN A 7 -10.91 -36.92 -66.12
CA GLN A 7 -9.80 -36.28 -65.36
C GLN A 7 -10.14 -34.87 -64.81
N GLU A 8 -11.41 -34.45 -64.74
CA GLU A 8 -11.73 -33.10 -64.22
C GLU A 8 -12.54 -33.10 -62.90
N ASN A 9 -13.03 -34.25 -62.44
CA ASN A 9 -13.90 -34.31 -61.26
C ASN A 9 -13.22 -34.75 -59.96
N ASP A 10 -11.99 -35.25 -60.00
CA ASP A 10 -11.29 -35.73 -58.80
C ASP A 10 -10.43 -34.65 -58.11
N TYR A 11 -10.06 -33.58 -58.81
CA TYR A 11 -9.30 -32.48 -58.18
C TYR A 11 -10.15 -31.63 -57.22
N LYS A 12 -11.49 -31.65 -57.35
CA LYS A 12 -12.40 -30.80 -56.54
C LYS A 12 -12.81 -31.42 -55.20
N ARG A 13 -12.36 -32.64 -54.86
CA ARG A 13 -12.76 -33.33 -53.62
C ARG A 13 -11.76 -33.23 -52.46
N VAL A 14 -10.52 -32.80 -52.71
CA VAL A 14 -9.45 -32.82 -51.68
C VAL A 14 -9.28 -31.52 -50.88
N ASN A 15 -9.93 -30.42 -51.26
CA ASN A 15 -9.68 -29.09 -50.66
C ASN A 15 -10.74 -28.60 -49.66
N ASN A 16 -11.64 -29.46 -49.15
CA ASN A 16 -12.76 -29.02 -48.28
C ASN A 16 -12.81 -29.65 -46.88
N LEU A 17 -11.78 -30.38 -46.44
CA LEU A 17 -11.80 -31.11 -45.17
C LEU A 17 -11.11 -30.41 -43.98
N GLY A 18 -10.52 -29.22 -44.16
CA GLY A 18 -9.69 -28.60 -43.11
C GLY A 18 -10.35 -27.50 -42.27
N GLY A 19 -11.08 -26.58 -42.91
CA GLY A 19 -11.52 -25.34 -42.27
C GLY A 19 -12.94 -25.38 -41.70
N ASN A 20 -13.88 -25.90 -42.47
CA ASN A 20 -15.31 -25.72 -42.19
C ASN A 20 -15.79 -26.58 -41.01
N ASP A 21 -15.17 -27.74 -40.79
CA ASP A 21 -15.54 -28.67 -39.70
C ASP A 21 -15.00 -28.21 -38.33
N MET A 22 -13.86 -27.53 -38.28
CA MET A 22 -13.32 -26.95 -37.05
C MET A 22 -14.14 -25.72 -36.61
N PHE A 23 -14.49 -24.83 -37.54
CA PHE A 23 -15.40 -23.71 -37.30
C PHE A 23 -16.80 -24.17 -36.88
N LYS A 24 -17.30 -25.27 -37.45
CA LYS A 24 -18.59 -25.87 -37.07
C LYS A 24 -18.58 -26.49 -35.67
N LYS A 25 -17.45 -27.07 -35.24
CA LYS A 25 -17.23 -27.55 -33.86
C LYS A 25 -17.16 -26.40 -32.84
N MET A 26 -16.45 -25.30 -33.15
CA MET A 26 -16.41 -24.10 -32.29
C MET A 26 -17.78 -23.42 -32.18
N LYS A 27 -18.52 -23.29 -33.29
CA LYS A 27 -19.88 -22.71 -33.31
C LYS A 27 -20.91 -23.55 -32.53
N LYS A 28 -20.65 -24.84 -32.30
CA LYS A 28 -21.53 -25.71 -31.50
C LYS A 28 -21.41 -25.44 -30.00
N HIS A 29 -20.25 -24.99 -29.51
CA HIS A 29 -20.05 -24.66 -28.09
C HIS A 29 -20.68 -23.32 -27.69
N VAL A 30 -20.62 -22.31 -28.56
CA VAL A 30 -21.21 -20.97 -28.29
C VAL A 30 -22.75 -20.98 -28.21
N LYS A 31 -23.40 -21.98 -28.82
CA LYS A 31 -24.87 -22.09 -28.84
C LYS A 31 -25.47 -22.73 -27.58
N ASN A 32 -24.64 -23.23 -26.66
CA ASN A 32 -25.09 -23.86 -25.41
C ASN A 32 -24.86 -23.00 -24.17
N GLU A 33 -24.43 -21.75 -24.33
CA GLU A 33 -24.43 -20.75 -23.26
C GLU A 33 -25.89 -20.33 -23.01
N LYS A 34 -26.62 -21.11 -22.20
CA LYS A 34 -27.89 -20.67 -21.64
C LYS A 34 -27.59 -19.42 -20.81
N GLY A 35 -27.96 -18.25 -21.34
CA GLY A 35 -27.63 -16.96 -20.74
C GLY A 35 -28.16 -16.85 -19.31
N LEU A 36 -27.34 -16.27 -18.43
CA LEU A 36 -27.75 -15.85 -17.09
C LEU A 36 -28.99 -14.98 -17.18
N THR A 37 -29.98 -15.30 -16.36
CA THR A 37 -31.21 -14.51 -16.32
C THR A 37 -30.98 -13.20 -15.58
N LEU A 38 -31.66 -12.12 -15.99
CA LEU A 38 -31.55 -10.82 -15.29
C LEU A 38 -31.95 -10.94 -13.81
N ILE A 39 -32.86 -11.85 -13.48
CA ILE A 39 -33.30 -12.08 -12.09
C ILE A 39 -32.20 -12.70 -11.22
N GLU A 40 -31.36 -13.59 -11.77
CA GLU A 40 -30.22 -14.16 -11.05
C GLU A 40 -29.18 -13.08 -10.73
N LEU A 41 -28.86 -12.22 -11.71
CA LEU A 41 -27.94 -11.11 -11.47
C LEU A 41 -28.52 -10.08 -10.49
N LEU A 42 -29.84 -9.84 -10.56
CA LEU A 42 -30.52 -8.92 -9.65
C LEU A 42 -30.47 -9.41 -8.19
N ALA A 43 -30.73 -10.70 -7.94
CA ALA A 43 -30.66 -11.26 -6.60
C ALA A 43 -29.25 -11.11 -5.98
N VAL A 44 -28.19 -11.29 -6.77
CA VAL A 44 -26.80 -11.18 -6.31
C VAL A 44 -26.45 -9.74 -5.91
N VAL A 45 -26.79 -8.74 -6.74
CA VAL A 45 -26.47 -7.34 -6.40
C VAL A 45 -27.27 -6.85 -5.19
N VAL A 46 -28.48 -7.37 -4.96
CA VAL A 46 -29.26 -7.07 -3.74
C VAL A 46 -28.56 -7.62 -2.51
N ILE A 47 -28.12 -8.88 -2.54
CA ILE A 47 -27.40 -9.49 -1.40
C ILE A 47 -26.08 -8.76 -1.15
N LEU A 48 -25.30 -8.47 -2.19
CA LEU A 48 -24.06 -7.69 -2.07
C LEU A 48 -24.33 -6.29 -1.53
N GLY A 49 -25.43 -5.64 -1.94
CA GLY A 49 -25.83 -4.33 -1.42
C GLY A 49 -26.09 -4.32 0.09
N ILE A 50 -26.78 -5.34 0.60
CA ILE A 50 -27.05 -5.48 2.06
C ILE A 50 -25.73 -5.70 2.81
N ILE A 51 -24.86 -6.58 2.33
CA ILE A 51 -23.56 -6.85 2.96
C ILE A 51 -22.67 -5.60 2.94
N SER A 52 -22.58 -4.92 1.79
CA SER A 52 -21.78 -3.71 1.62
C SER A 52 -22.23 -2.57 2.53
N ALA A 53 -23.53 -2.43 2.80
CA ALA A 53 -24.05 -1.38 3.68
C ALA A 53 -23.46 -1.44 5.10
N ILE A 54 -23.21 -2.64 5.64
CA ILE A 54 -22.62 -2.82 6.98
C ILE A 54 -21.08 -2.90 6.88
N ALA A 55 -20.56 -3.55 5.85
CA ALA A 55 -19.13 -3.81 5.72
C ALA A 55 -18.31 -2.53 5.46
N VAL A 56 -18.79 -1.62 4.62
CA VAL A 56 -18.05 -0.40 4.24
C VAL A 56 -17.70 0.49 5.44
N PRO A 57 -18.65 0.90 6.32
CA PRO A 57 -18.30 1.72 7.48
C PRO A 57 -17.39 0.99 8.48
N ALA A 58 -17.58 -0.32 8.68
CA ALA A 58 -16.75 -1.11 9.58
C ALA A 58 -15.30 -1.22 9.10
N ILE A 59 -15.09 -1.49 7.81
CA ILE A 59 -13.76 -1.58 7.20
C ILE A 59 -13.07 -0.21 7.19
N GLY A 60 -13.81 0.88 6.97
CA GLY A 60 -13.25 2.24 6.99
C GLY A 60 -12.51 2.57 8.29
N ASN A 61 -13.10 2.23 9.44
CA ASN A 61 -12.47 2.44 10.75
C ASN A 61 -11.21 1.57 10.95
N ILE A 62 -11.25 0.31 10.52
CA ILE A 62 -10.09 -0.60 10.62
C ILE A 62 -8.92 -0.05 9.81
N ILE A 63 -9.17 0.37 8.56
CA ILE A 63 -8.13 0.93 7.70
C ILE A 63 -7.58 2.24 8.31
N GLN A 64 -8.44 3.09 8.87
CA GLN A 64 -7.97 4.31 9.53
C GLN A 64 -7.05 4.01 10.72
N ASN A 65 -7.44 3.07 11.58
CA ASN A 65 -6.61 2.66 12.71
C ASN A 65 -5.28 2.05 12.24
N SER A 66 -5.28 1.25 11.16
CA SER A 66 -4.05 0.73 10.56
C SER A 66 -3.14 1.84 10.04
N ARG A 67 -3.69 2.88 9.39
CA ARG A 67 -2.92 4.05 8.94
C ARG A 67 -2.33 4.84 10.11
N ASP A 68 -3.13 5.09 11.14
CA ASP A 68 -2.69 5.82 12.33
C ASP A 68 -1.57 5.05 13.06
N LYS A 69 -1.69 3.72 13.20
CA LYS A 69 -0.64 2.87 13.77
C LYS A 69 0.62 2.83 12.91
N ALA A 70 0.49 2.84 11.57
CA ALA A 70 1.64 2.90 10.67
C ALA A 70 2.46 4.19 10.87
N ILE A 71 1.79 5.33 11.02
CA ILE A 71 2.45 6.62 11.30
C ILE A 71 3.16 6.58 12.67
N LEU A 72 2.54 6.00 13.69
CA LEU A 72 3.19 5.83 15.00
C LEU A 72 4.43 4.94 14.92
N SER A 73 4.34 3.80 14.22
CA SER A 73 5.47 2.88 14.01
C SER A 73 6.61 3.55 13.24
N GLU A 74 6.27 4.35 12.23
CA GLU A 74 7.22 5.16 11.48
C GLU A 74 7.96 6.13 12.42
N GLY A 75 7.26 6.81 13.33
CA GLY A 75 7.92 7.66 14.31
C GLY A 75 8.89 6.93 15.26
N VAL A 76 8.56 5.70 15.70
CA VAL A 76 9.52 4.88 16.48
C VAL A 76 10.77 4.55 15.66
N ASN A 77 10.58 4.21 14.39
CA ASN A 77 11.70 3.95 13.48
C ASN A 77 12.55 5.20 13.25
N ILE A 78 11.92 6.36 13.04
CA ILE A 78 12.60 7.68 12.90
C ILE A 78 13.40 8.00 14.15
N LEU A 79 12.85 7.78 15.35
CA LEU A 79 13.58 8.04 16.58
C LEU A 79 14.78 7.10 16.76
N SER A 80 14.64 5.84 16.34
CA SER A 80 15.75 4.87 16.35
C SER A 80 16.84 5.26 15.35
N ALA A 81 16.44 5.70 14.15
CA ALA A 81 17.35 6.21 13.13
C ALA A 81 18.08 7.49 13.59
N ALA A 82 17.39 8.40 14.30
CA ALA A 82 18.01 9.58 14.89
C ALA A 82 19.07 9.24 15.94
N LYS A 83 18.82 8.23 16.79
CA LYS A 83 19.82 7.76 17.75
C LYS A 83 21.07 7.22 17.06
N LEU A 84 20.89 6.52 15.94
CA LEU A 84 22.01 6.02 15.13
C LEU A 84 22.78 7.17 14.44
N ALA A 85 22.05 8.14 13.86
CA ALA A 85 22.64 9.35 13.28
C ALA A 85 23.46 10.14 14.32
N TYR A 86 22.97 10.20 15.56
CA TYR A 86 23.67 10.83 16.68
C TYR A 86 24.97 10.09 17.03
N THR A 87 24.95 8.75 17.11
CA THR A 87 26.17 7.98 17.37
C THR A 87 27.21 8.10 16.27
N ASP A 88 26.77 8.35 15.04
CA ASP A 88 27.63 8.60 13.87
C ASP A 88 28.06 10.07 13.74
N GLY A 89 27.68 10.93 14.69
CA GLY A 89 28.07 12.33 14.75
C GLY A 89 27.47 13.20 13.63
N LYS A 90 26.29 12.83 13.11
CA LYS A 90 25.60 13.60 12.08
C LYS A 90 24.74 14.73 12.63
N CYS A 91 24.22 14.56 13.85
CA CYS A 91 23.35 15.54 14.48
C CYS A 91 24.13 16.75 14.99
N ASP A 92 23.45 17.90 15.10
CA ASP A 92 24.00 19.07 15.77
C ASP A 92 24.06 18.82 17.28
N VAL A 93 25.25 18.93 17.88
CA VAL A 93 25.48 18.64 19.30
C VAL A 93 25.96 19.91 20.01
N SER A 94 25.20 20.33 21.01
CA SER A 94 25.59 21.41 21.92
C SER A 94 26.05 20.82 23.25
N SER A 95 27.33 21.01 23.56
CA SER A 95 27.93 20.59 24.83
C SER A 95 28.39 21.82 25.61
N PRO A 96 27.56 22.36 26.53
CA PRO A 96 27.94 23.52 27.34
C PRO A 96 29.06 23.18 28.32
N ALA A 97 29.85 24.19 28.72
CA ALA A 97 30.96 24.04 29.68
C ALA A 97 30.50 23.56 31.07
N SER A 98 29.23 23.80 31.41
CA SER A 98 28.56 23.27 32.58
C SER A 98 27.13 22.85 32.21
N GLY A 99 26.81 21.57 32.38
CA GLY A 99 25.50 21.02 32.02
C GLY A 99 25.62 19.71 31.23
N ALA A 100 24.48 19.09 30.94
CA ALA A 100 24.42 17.93 30.06
C ALA A 100 24.35 18.36 28.59
N ALA A 101 24.94 17.55 27.71
CA ALA A 101 24.86 17.78 26.28
C ALA A 101 23.42 17.63 25.77
N THR A 102 23.09 18.42 24.75
CA THR A 102 21.86 18.32 23.97
C THR A 102 22.22 18.06 22.51
N ALA A 103 21.32 17.43 21.78
CA ALA A 103 21.50 17.20 20.35
C ALA A 103 20.21 17.40 19.58
N GLU A 104 20.31 17.84 18.34
CA GLU A 104 19.20 17.95 17.39
C GLU A 104 19.59 17.24 16.09
N CYS A 105 18.77 16.28 15.68
CA CYS A 105 18.89 15.59 14.40
C CYS A 105 17.70 16.02 13.53
N ASP A 106 17.96 16.64 12.40
CA ASP A 106 16.92 17.06 11.48
C ASP A 106 16.58 15.96 10.45
N SER A 107 15.66 16.28 9.54
CA SER A 107 15.21 15.35 8.51
C SER A 107 16.35 14.89 7.59
N THR A 108 17.31 15.76 7.28
CA THR A 108 18.45 15.46 6.41
C THR A 108 19.49 14.59 7.11
N ASP A 109 19.67 14.78 8.42
CA ASP A 109 20.55 13.95 9.25
C ASP A 109 20.01 12.52 9.37
N ILE A 110 18.69 12.38 9.51
CA ILE A 110 18.03 11.11 9.79
C ILE A 110 17.79 10.30 8.50
N ASN A 111 17.52 10.95 7.36
CA ASN A 111 17.07 10.29 6.13
C ASN A 111 17.99 9.16 5.64
N GLY A 112 19.31 9.28 5.86
CA GLY A 112 20.28 8.25 5.47
C GLY A 112 20.22 6.95 6.30
N TYR A 113 19.46 6.94 7.39
CA TYR A 113 19.36 5.82 8.34
C TYR A 113 17.98 5.15 8.34
N LEU A 114 17.10 5.55 7.43
CA LEU A 114 15.75 5.02 7.29
C LEU A 114 15.64 4.08 6.10
N ASP A 115 14.77 3.08 6.25
CA ASP A 115 14.33 2.21 5.16
C ASP A 115 12.81 2.35 4.99
N GLY A 116 12.37 2.64 3.76
CA GLY A 116 10.95 2.79 3.42
C GLY A 116 10.27 4.11 3.81
N VAL A 117 10.99 5.08 4.39
CA VAL A 117 10.50 6.42 4.74
C VAL A 117 11.50 7.46 4.23
N GLU A 118 11.03 8.38 3.39
CA GLU A 118 11.84 9.50 2.90
C GLU A 118 11.46 10.78 3.65
N LEU A 119 12.45 11.50 4.19
CA LEU A 119 12.27 12.73 4.95
C LEU A 119 12.92 13.95 4.26
N GLY A 120 12.36 15.14 4.48
CA GLY A 120 13.04 16.42 4.21
C GLY A 120 13.14 16.87 2.74
N GLY A 121 12.55 16.13 1.80
CA GLY A 121 12.38 16.54 0.40
C GLY A 121 11.16 17.45 0.15
N THR A 122 11.03 17.97 -1.08
CA THR A 122 9.80 18.65 -1.51
C THR A 122 8.64 17.66 -1.48
N ASP A 123 7.57 17.99 -0.76
CA ASP A 123 6.41 17.14 -0.49
C ASP A 123 6.66 15.90 0.38
N GLN A 124 7.85 15.76 0.97
CA GLN A 124 8.13 14.71 1.94
C GLN A 124 7.88 15.19 3.38
N PRO A 125 7.51 14.26 4.29
CA PRO A 125 7.32 14.62 5.68
C PRO A 125 8.64 15.06 6.30
N THR A 126 8.55 16.00 7.25
CA THR A 126 9.67 16.44 8.07
C THR A 126 9.60 15.83 9.46
N ALA A 127 10.77 15.53 10.01
CA ALA A 127 10.99 15.07 11.37
C ALA A 127 12.19 15.80 12.01
N THR A 128 12.11 16.04 13.31
CA THR A 128 13.21 16.56 14.14
C THR A 128 13.25 15.79 15.44
N ALA A 129 14.38 15.14 15.73
CA ALA A 129 14.61 14.42 16.97
C ALA A 129 15.57 15.22 17.87
N ASN A 130 15.19 15.39 19.14
CA ASN A 130 15.95 16.18 20.10
C ASN A 130 16.36 15.33 21.31
N LEU A 131 17.65 15.34 21.64
CA LEU A 131 18.17 14.88 22.93
C LEU A 131 18.16 16.04 23.92
N THR A 132 17.36 15.89 24.97
CA THR A 132 17.29 16.86 26.07
C THR A 132 18.44 16.68 27.05
N ALA A 133 18.73 17.72 27.83
CA ALA A 133 19.73 17.67 28.91
C ALA A 133 19.41 16.62 30.01
N ALA A 134 18.16 16.14 30.07
CA ALA A 134 17.75 15.04 30.94
C ALA A 134 18.11 13.65 30.40
N GLY A 135 18.72 13.56 29.21
CA GLY A 135 19.00 12.29 28.52
C GLY A 135 17.79 11.69 27.80
N THR A 136 16.69 12.44 27.69
CA THR A 136 15.45 11.98 27.05
C THR A 136 15.40 12.43 25.60
N TRP A 137 15.08 11.50 24.71
CA TRP A 137 14.80 11.76 23.30
C TRP A 137 13.35 12.13 23.06
N THR A 138 13.12 13.20 22.31
CA THR A 138 11.79 13.61 21.83
C THR A 138 11.78 13.71 20.31
N LEU A 139 10.63 13.45 19.71
CA LEU A 139 10.42 13.50 18.26
C LEU A 139 9.28 14.45 17.93
N THR A 140 9.55 15.41 17.05
CA THR A 140 8.52 16.16 16.33
C THR A 140 8.43 15.61 14.92
N TYR A 141 7.22 15.20 14.50
CA TYR A 141 7.00 14.63 13.17
C TYR A 141 5.77 15.26 12.51
N SER A 142 5.91 15.71 11.27
CA SER A 142 4.84 16.40 10.52
C SER A 142 3.57 15.56 10.35
N ARG A 143 3.72 14.23 10.15
CA ARG A 143 2.58 13.31 9.97
C ARG A 143 1.76 13.05 11.23
N TRP A 144 2.18 13.57 12.39
CA TRP A 144 1.31 13.57 13.58
C TRP A 144 -0.06 14.21 13.31
N THR A 145 -0.12 15.19 12.40
CA THR A 145 -1.37 15.86 12.00
C THR A 145 -2.28 15.00 11.11
N ASP A 146 -1.74 13.95 10.49
CA ASP A 146 -2.49 13.02 9.65
C ASP A 146 -3.28 12.00 10.47
N ILE A 147 -2.88 11.78 11.73
CA ILE A 147 -3.56 10.87 12.65
C ILE A 147 -4.97 11.38 12.96
N LYS A 148 -5.99 10.58 12.63
CA LYS A 148 -7.40 10.97 12.82
C LYS A 148 -8.01 10.36 14.07
N GLY A 149 -7.64 9.12 14.43
CA GLY A 149 -8.13 8.42 15.60
C GLY A 149 -7.66 9.05 16.90
N ASN A 150 -8.59 9.42 17.78
CA ASN A 150 -8.27 10.07 19.05
C ASN A 150 -7.39 9.21 19.97
N ASP A 151 -7.51 7.88 19.90
CA ASP A 151 -6.72 6.96 20.71
C ASP A 151 -5.23 6.96 20.33
N TYR A 152 -4.92 7.31 19.08
CA TYR A 152 -3.59 7.30 18.49
C TYR A 152 -2.95 8.69 18.41
N LYS A 153 -3.69 9.76 18.74
CA LYS A 153 -3.21 11.14 18.60
C LYS A 153 -1.95 11.39 19.44
N VAL A 154 -0.97 11.94 18.75
CA VAL A 154 0.28 12.50 19.27
C VAL A 154 0.38 13.94 18.75
N SER A 155 0.91 14.86 19.55
CA SER A 155 1.03 16.27 19.17
C SER A 155 2.32 16.87 19.72
N GLY A 156 2.97 17.73 18.95
CA GLY A 156 4.21 18.37 19.34
C GLY A 156 5.36 17.37 19.46
N ALA A 157 6.27 17.65 20.40
CA ALA A 157 7.39 16.79 20.72
C ALA A 157 6.94 15.63 21.62
N ALA A 158 7.12 14.39 21.16
CA ALA A 158 6.71 13.19 21.88
C ALA A 158 7.90 12.28 22.17
N THR A 159 7.91 11.64 23.35
CA THR A 159 8.94 10.65 23.69
C THR A 159 8.64 9.28 23.07
N GLU A 160 9.64 8.40 23.04
CA GLU A 160 9.43 6.99 22.61
C GLU A 160 8.35 6.28 23.44
N ALA A 161 8.30 6.57 24.75
CA ALA A 161 7.29 6.03 25.64
C ALA A 161 5.89 6.55 25.29
N ASP A 162 5.76 7.83 24.97
CA ASP A 162 4.49 8.43 24.53
C ASP A 162 4.00 7.73 23.26
N ILE A 163 4.85 7.61 22.24
CA ILE A 163 4.50 6.99 20.95
C ILE A 163 4.12 5.51 21.14
N THR A 164 4.94 4.76 21.87
CA THR A 164 4.73 3.32 22.11
C THR A 164 3.45 3.06 22.93
N SER A 165 3.13 3.94 23.88
CA SER A 165 1.89 3.83 24.67
C SER A 165 0.63 3.98 23.79
N LYS A 166 0.70 4.77 22.72
CA LYS A 166 -0.40 4.93 21.75
C LYS A 166 -0.47 3.75 20.79
N LEU A 167 0.66 3.20 20.38
CA LEU A 167 0.74 2.08 19.44
C LEU A 167 0.12 0.79 20.02
N ASN A 168 0.33 0.55 21.31
CA ASN A 168 -0.11 -0.66 22.01
C ASN A 168 -1.56 -0.61 22.54
N LYS A 169 -2.33 0.41 22.16
CA LYS A 169 -3.78 0.45 22.38
C LYS A 169 -4.54 -0.30 21.29
#